data_AF-A0A932WW50-F1
#
_entry.id   AF-A0A932WW50-F1
#
_cell.length_a   1.000
_cell.length_b   1.000
_cell.length_c   1.000
_cell.angle_alpha   90.00
_cell.angle_beta   90.00
_cell.angle_gamma   90.00
#
_symmetry.space_group_name_H-M   'P 1'
#
loop_
_entity.id
_entity.type
_entity.pdbx_description
1 polymer ?
#
loop_
_entity_poly.entity_id
_entity_poly.type
_entity_poly.pdbx_seq_one_letter_code
_entity_poly.pdbx_strand_id
1 'polypeptide(L)'
;AASPPTSPPSFTVTPTSALSQLAQDENYVINGQPGQLYPGGMVNCQAEAQSFQQNCSDQSQTQQMSLQMVMTEVQQEWTVVSTAIQILNQCYMTPASAIYSG
;
A
#
# COMPACT_ATOMS: atom_id res chain seq x y z
N ALA A 1 9.85 4.78 -75.63
CA ALA A 1 10.49 5.01 -74.32
C ALA A 1 9.57 5.90 -73.50
N ALA A 2 9.09 5.45 -72.34
CA ALA A 2 8.21 6.23 -71.47
C ALA A 2 9.08 6.99 -70.44
N SER A 3 8.88 8.30 -70.31
CA SER A 3 9.60 9.15 -69.36
C SER A 3 9.20 8.84 -67.91
N PRO A 4 10.12 8.92 -66.93
CA PRO A 4 9.81 8.71 -65.52
C PRO A 4 9.02 9.89 -64.92
N PRO A 5 8.18 9.66 -63.89
CA PRO A 5 7.45 10.74 -63.21
C PRO A 5 8.41 11.64 -62.41
N THR A 6 8.35 12.94 -62.65
CA THR A 6 9.24 13.98 -62.10
C THR A 6 8.65 14.76 -60.92
N SER A 7 7.91 14.11 -60.01
CA SER A 7 7.45 14.83 -58.81
C SER A 7 7.51 13.98 -57.54
N PRO A 8 8.14 14.48 -56.46
CA PRO A 8 8.10 13.83 -55.16
C PRO A 8 6.66 13.88 -54.60
N PRO A 9 6.24 12.89 -53.82
CA PRO A 9 4.93 12.91 -53.17
C PRO A 9 4.85 14.10 -52.21
N SER A 10 3.96 15.04 -52.50
CA SER A 10 3.59 16.09 -51.55
C SER A 10 2.73 15.47 -50.45
N PHE A 11 3.27 15.36 -49.24
CA PHE A 11 2.45 15.18 -48.05
C PHE A 11 1.97 16.56 -47.61
N THR A 12 0.85 17.01 -48.18
CA THR A 12 0.18 18.21 -47.65
C THR A 12 -0.53 17.79 -46.36
N VAL A 13 0.09 18.03 -45.21
CA VAL A 13 -0.60 17.90 -43.91
C VAL A 13 -1.53 19.10 -43.79
N THR A 14 -2.83 18.90 -43.96
CA THR A 14 -3.81 19.94 -43.70
C THR A 14 -3.85 20.18 -42.19
N PRO A 15 -3.70 21.42 -41.67
CA PRO A 15 -3.56 21.69 -40.23
C PRO A 15 -4.69 21.11 -39.36
N THR A 16 -5.89 20.94 -39.93
CA THR A 16 -7.05 20.32 -39.27
C THR A 16 -6.86 18.84 -38.93
N SER A 17 -6.13 18.07 -39.74
CA SER A 17 -5.88 16.64 -39.47
C SER A 17 -4.80 16.44 -38.40
N ALA A 18 -3.80 17.32 -38.34
CA ALA A 18 -2.78 17.29 -37.29
C ALA A 18 -3.37 17.58 -35.90
N LEU A 19 -4.28 18.55 -35.79
CA LEU A 19 -5.00 18.85 -34.54
C LEU A 19 -5.88 17.69 -34.10
N SER A 20 -6.54 17.03 -35.05
CA SER A 20 -7.40 15.87 -34.77
C SER A 20 -6.59 14.66 -34.27
N GLN A 21 -5.38 14.47 -34.80
CA GLN A 21 -4.47 13.41 -34.36
C GLN A 21 -3.97 13.67 -32.94
N LEU A 22 -3.55 14.91 -32.64
CA LEU A 22 -3.06 15.27 -31.32
C LEU A 22 -4.13 15.06 -30.23
N ALA A 23 -5.39 15.39 -30.52
CA ALA A 23 -6.51 15.17 -29.61
C ALA A 23 -6.78 13.67 -29.35
N GLN A 24 -6.57 12.81 -30.35
CA GLN A 24 -6.64 11.35 -30.14
C GLN A 24 -5.49 10.85 -29.26
N ASP A 25 -4.27 11.33 -29.49
CA ASP A 25 -3.10 10.93 -28.71
C ASP A 25 -3.24 11.34 -27.24
N GLU A 26 -3.75 12.55 -26.97
CA GLU A 26 -4.08 12.99 -25.60
C GLU A 26 -5.15 12.09 -24.95
N ASN A 27 -6.17 11.72 -25.70
CA ASN A 27 -7.20 10.79 -25.23
C ASN A 27 -6.62 9.41 -24.89
N TYR A 28 -5.71 8.89 -25.71
CA TYR A 28 -5.01 7.65 -25.45
C TYR A 28 -4.10 7.71 -24.22
N VAL A 29 -3.44 8.84 -23.97
CA VAL A 29 -2.62 9.02 -22.77
C VAL A 29 -3.50 9.05 -21.49
N ILE A 30 -4.67 9.67 -21.55
CA ILE A 30 -5.57 9.80 -20.39
C ILE A 30 -6.31 8.48 -20.11
N ASN A 31 -6.91 7.89 -21.15
CA ASN A 31 -7.85 6.77 -21.02
C ASN A 31 -7.27 5.41 -21.44
N GLY A 32 -6.12 5.40 -22.10
CA GLY A 32 -5.57 4.23 -22.77
C GLY A 32 -6.11 4.02 -24.18
N GLN A 33 -5.39 3.21 -24.96
CA GLN A 33 -5.82 2.84 -26.31
C GLN A 33 -6.90 1.75 -26.28
N PRO A 34 -8.03 1.91 -26.99
CA PRO A 34 -9.04 0.87 -27.10
C PRO A 34 -8.50 -0.37 -27.81
N GLY A 35 -8.74 -1.55 -27.25
CA GLY A 35 -8.29 -2.83 -27.82
C GLY A 35 -6.89 -3.29 -27.39
N GLN A 36 -6.17 -2.49 -26.58
CA GLN A 36 -4.94 -2.95 -25.93
C GLN A 36 -5.26 -3.79 -24.69
N LEU A 37 -4.44 -4.83 -24.44
CA LEU A 37 -4.66 -5.83 -23.39
C LEU A 37 -4.63 -5.26 -21.96
N TYR A 38 -4.02 -4.09 -21.79
CA TYR A 38 -3.99 -3.32 -20.56
C TYR A 38 -4.60 -1.95 -20.87
N PRO A 39 -5.74 -1.55 -20.27
CA PRO A 39 -6.27 -0.20 -20.39
C PRO A 39 -5.30 0.74 -19.64
N GLY A 40 -4.21 1.11 -20.30
CA GLY A 40 -3.14 1.92 -19.72
C GLY A 40 -3.36 3.38 -20.02
N GLY A 41 -3.88 4.13 -19.06
CA GLY A 41 -4.02 5.58 -19.12
C GLY A 41 -3.72 6.20 -17.76
N MET A 42 -3.44 7.51 -17.72
CA MET A 42 -3.14 8.22 -16.46
C MET A 42 -4.21 8.02 -15.39
N VAL A 43 -5.48 7.87 -15.76
CA VAL A 43 -6.57 7.63 -14.81
C VAL A 43 -6.40 6.31 -14.07
N ASN A 44 -6.06 5.24 -14.80
CA ASN A 44 -5.82 3.93 -14.17
C ASN A 44 -4.53 3.92 -13.36
N CYS A 45 -3.47 4.58 -13.82
CA CYS A 45 -2.24 4.75 -13.03
C CYS A 45 -2.52 5.49 -11.70
N GLN A 46 -3.33 6.54 -11.74
CA GLN A 46 -3.72 7.27 -10.53
C GLN A 46 -4.59 6.42 -9.59
N ALA A 47 -5.53 5.64 -10.14
CA ALA A 47 -6.34 4.72 -9.36
C ALA A 47 -5.50 3.61 -8.70
N GLU A 48 -4.56 3.04 -9.44
CA GLU A 48 -3.60 2.05 -8.92
C GLU A 48 -2.75 2.66 -7.80
N ALA A 49 -2.18 3.85 -8.00
CA ALA A 49 -1.40 4.55 -6.98
C ALA A 49 -2.22 4.85 -5.72
N GLN A 50 -3.46 5.31 -5.87
CA GLN A 50 -4.37 5.55 -4.73
C GLN A 50 -4.71 4.25 -3.99
N SER A 51 -5.00 3.17 -4.73
CA SER A 51 -5.28 1.86 -4.12
C SER A 51 -4.08 1.31 -3.36
N PHE A 52 -2.86 1.52 -3.88
CA PHE A 52 -1.63 1.12 -3.21
C PHE A 52 -1.42 1.92 -1.92
N GLN A 53 -1.62 3.25 -1.95
CA GLN A 53 -1.52 4.09 -0.76
C GLN A 53 -2.53 3.67 0.31
N GLN A 54 -3.78 3.41 -0.08
CA GLN A 54 -4.80 2.92 0.82
C GLN A 54 -4.39 1.57 1.44
N ASN A 55 -3.92 0.64 0.63
CA ASN A 55 -3.47 -0.68 1.08
C ASN A 55 -2.30 -0.58 2.08
N CYS A 56 -1.29 0.26 1.81
CA CYS A 56 -0.20 0.48 2.76
C CYS A 56 -0.68 1.08 4.08
N SER A 57 -1.63 2.02 4.04
CA SER A 57 -2.23 2.61 5.25
C SER A 57 -2.97 1.56 6.07
N ASP A 58 -3.82 0.75 5.43
CA ASP A 58 -4.59 -0.31 6.08
C ASP A 58 -3.68 -1.37 6.72
N GLN A 59 -2.60 -1.75 6.02
CA GLN A 59 -1.58 -2.65 6.55
C GLN A 59 -0.87 -2.07 7.77
N SER A 60 -0.47 -0.79 7.72
CA SER A 60 0.19 -0.13 8.85
C SER A 60 -0.72 -0.08 10.08
N GLN A 61 -1.99 0.28 9.89
CA GLN A 61 -2.96 0.32 10.98
C GLN A 61 -3.17 -1.07 11.59
N THR A 62 -3.30 -2.10 10.75
CA THR A 62 -3.46 -3.49 11.20
C THR A 62 -2.25 -3.96 11.99
N GLN A 63 -1.03 -3.68 11.52
CA GLN A 63 0.20 -4.03 12.21
C GLN A 63 0.31 -3.31 13.57
N GLN A 64 0.00 -2.01 13.63
CA GLN A 64 0.01 -1.27 14.88
C GLN A 64 -0.98 -1.83 15.90
N MET A 65 -2.19 -2.17 15.47
CA MET A 65 -3.20 -2.80 16.32
C MET A 65 -2.71 -4.16 16.85
N SER A 66 -2.14 -4.99 15.97
CA SER A 66 -1.58 -6.29 16.34
C SER A 66 -0.47 -6.15 17.40
N LEU A 67 0.47 -5.22 17.19
CA LEU A 67 1.55 -4.95 18.15
C LEU A 67 1.02 -4.46 19.50
N GLN A 68 0.00 -3.59 19.52
CA GLN A 68 -0.62 -3.14 20.76
C GLN A 68 -1.29 -4.28 21.53
N MET A 69 -2.00 -5.17 20.82
CA MET A 69 -2.63 -6.34 21.44
C MET A 69 -1.58 -7.27 22.06
N VAL A 70 -0.54 -7.64 21.30
CA VAL A 70 0.54 -8.51 21.80
C VAL A 70 1.25 -7.87 23.00
N MET A 71 1.54 -6.57 22.93
CA MET A 71 2.20 -5.90 24.05
C MET A 71 1.33 -5.88 25.31
N THR A 72 0.02 -5.69 25.15
CA THR A 72 -0.94 -5.73 26.27
C THR A 72 -1.02 -7.13 26.87
N GLU A 73 -1.08 -8.17 26.03
CA GLU A 73 -1.09 -9.57 26.46
C GLU A 73 0.16 -9.91 27.28
N VAL A 74 1.35 -9.60 26.75
CA VAL A 74 2.62 -9.83 27.44
C VAL A 74 2.68 -9.10 28.79
N GLN A 75 2.17 -7.87 28.86
CA GLN A 75 2.10 -7.12 30.13
C GLN A 75 1.16 -7.78 31.14
N GLN A 76 0.02 -8.29 30.69
CA GLN A 76 -0.92 -9.01 31.55
C GLN A 76 -0.29 -10.30 32.09
N GLU A 77 0.34 -11.09 31.22
CA GLU A 77 1.04 -12.32 31.66
C GLU A 77 2.15 -12.03 32.67
N TRP A 78 2.97 -11.01 32.41
CA TRP A 78 4.01 -10.59 33.35
C TRP A 78 3.45 -10.16 34.71
N THR A 79 2.31 -9.46 34.71
CA THR A 79 1.61 -9.05 35.93
C THR A 79 1.15 -10.27 36.73
N VAL A 80 0.62 -11.30 36.06
CA VAL A 80 0.21 -12.54 36.72
C VAL A 80 1.42 -13.24 37.34
N VAL A 81 2.52 -13.39 36.59
CA VAL A 81 3.75 -14.04 37.08
C VAL A 81 4.34 -13.31 38.28
N SER A 82 4.47 -11.99 38.20
CA SER A 82 5.02 -11.18 39.29
C SER A 82 4.14 -11.22 40.55
N THR A 83 2.82 -11.16 40.39
CA THR A 83 1.86 -11.29 41.50
C THR A 83 1.96 -12.67 42.15
N ALA A 84 2.04 -13.74 41.34
CA ALA A 84 2.20 -15.09 41.86
C ALA A 84 3.48 -15.24 42.68
N ILE A 85 4.61 -14.66 42.20
CA ILE A 85 5.88 -14.66 42.95
C ILE A 85 5.76 -13.88 44.26
N GLN A 86 5.11 -12.72 44.25
CA GLN A 86 4.88 -11.96 45.48
C GLN A 86 4.06 -12.76 46.49
N ILE A 87 2.98 -13.42 46.05
CA ILE A 87 2.16 -14.28 46.91
C ILE A 87 3.00 -15.43 47.47
N LEU A 88 3.80 -16.11 46.64
CA LEU A 88 4.69 -17.18 47.09
C LEU A 88 5.67 -16.70 48.17
N ASN A 89 6.28 -15.54 47.97
CA ASN A 89 7.19 -14.95 48.95
C ASN A 89 6.47 -14.62 50.28
N GLN A 90 5.25 -14.10 50.21
CA GLN A 90 4.44 -13.84 51.41
C GLN A 90 4.08 -15.14 52.14
N CYS A 91 3.64 -16.17 51.41
CA CYS A 91 3.34 -17.48 51.98
C CYS A 91 4.54 -18.13 52.67
N TYR A 92 5.76 -17.92 52.16
CA TYR A 92 6.97 -18.48 52.78
C TYR A 92 7.42 -17.70 54.02
N MET A 93 7.37 -16.36 53.99
CA MET A 93 7.86 -15.52 55.09
C MET A 93 6.92 -15.45 56.29
N THR A 94 5.61 -15.57 56.06
CA THR A 94 4.59 -15.51 57.13
C THR A 94 4.79 -16.59 58.22
N PRO A 95 4.86 -17.89 57.89
CA PRO A 95 5.10 -18.93 58.90
C PRO A 95 6.51 -18.88 59.49
N ALA A 96 7.54 -18.48 58.72
CA ALA A 96 8.90 -18.35 59.25
C ALA A 96 8.98 -17.29 60.35
N SER A 97 8.36 -16.12 60.15
CA SER A 97 8.32 -15.06 61.17
C SER A 97 7.59 -15.48 62.46
N ALA A 98 6.56 -16.32 62.36
CA ALA A 98 5.82 -16.83 63.51
C ALA A 98 6.62 -17.83 64.37
N ILE A 99 7.59 -18.54 63.77
CA ILE A 99 8.45 -19.50 64.47
C ILE A 99 9.62 -18.79 65.17
N TYR A 100 10.18 -17.72 64.59
CA TYR A 100 11.32 -16.99 65.16
C TYR A 100 10.93 -15.85 66.13
N SER A 101 9.63 -15.59 66.33
CA SER A 101 9.13 -14.53 67.24
C SER A 101 8.48 -15.04 68.53
N GLY A 102 8.49 -16.36 68.77
CA GLY A 102 8.17 -16.98 70.06
C GLY A 102 9.44 -17.41 70.80
#